data_AF-A0A316FNW7-F1
#
_entry.id   AF-A0A316FNW7-F1
#
_cell.length_a   1.000
_cell.length_b   1.000
_cell.length_c   1.000
_cell.angle_alpha   90.00
_cell.angle_beta   90.00
_cell.angle_gamma   90.00
#
_symmetry.space_group_name_H-M   'P 1'
#
loop_
_entity.id
_entity.type
_entity.pdbx_description
1 polymer ?
#
loop_
_entity_poly.entity_id
_entity_poly.type
_entity_poly.pdbx_seq_one_letter_code
_entity_poly.pdbx_strand_id
1 'polypeptide(L)'
;MTATAPDEWFTRIRAVLRRTPPQSGPTPAAAPPSVLNLAPDPGFRVAPDGVDVPEQVAAERVEVPGRPGVTGLKVTVPGGGGAAVTPALTTLPAGTYRASVSVYLAEPLDGPPPRLAAEWSLDEPVSTRSMPARNEHGHHRIGVTFTVPDGARDVRVRFGAGQGDAIWYDYAVTASEALIRHFDGATPDDAVHVHEWTGEPNASPSRRTLRRDPAAITASTADDAPGVSGAALNGPLVIPETPEEAAALRELMAGDPLAVARLALAEGDTQAAVNGLRQVVKAGDPDGEAAWELGRIALTEQRWAAAEQLLRGAVAKRPEAFERGYALALAYDKLKRRDDSHRASAAALAHDTKLPFDGAALLDSDVTSFGARRELGIFLAEHLGQIRIQAEQRLARPAHSTFDQPIFVYWAQGFDVAPPVVKACLAALHANNPGSRVHELSLANIGAYVDVPEDLAAALEGDHYHFSDLLRMLLLEKFGGIWVDAACLVTEPLRPHIDRALAQGSVFAFTYTGPYLVNWFLASRPGSYVMHLWRAASFLWWEKRGEIVDFLLHHHIFEMLHRLDDRFRTEWDAGLRLNATPPHALQSVLLRPYDPEMFQTITEGAFVHKLRHQLPAAAGGSESYLARIIRGDH
;
A
#
# COMPACT_ATOMS: atom_id res chain seq x y z
N MET A 1 -14.25 -29.20 -10.74
CA MET A 1 -13.42 -29.52 -11.91
C MET A 1 -13.23 -28.25 -12.72
N THR A 2 -11.96 -27.94 -13.00
CA THR A 2 -11.41 -26.94 -13.94
C THR A 2 -12.03 -25.53 -13.94
N ALA A 3 -11.35 -24.64 -13.21
CA ALA A 3 -11.41 -23.20 -13.36
C ALA A 3 -10.77 -22.75 -14.68
N THR A 4 -11.49 -22.00 -15.48
CA THR A 4 -10.96 -21.09 -16.51
C THR A 4 -12.06 -20.11 -16.91
N ALA A 5 -11.97 -18.87 -16.42
CA ALA A 5 -12.18 -17.63 -17.17
C ALA A 5 -12.17 -16.39 -16.24
N PRO A 6 -11.00 -15.89 -15.82
CA PRO A 6 -10.85 -14.53 -15.25
C PRO A 6 -10.56 -13.46 -16.33
N ASP A 7 -10.38 -13.86 -17.60
CA ASP A 7 -9.63 -13.06 -18.58
C ASP A 7 -10.39 -11.89 -19.22
N GLU A 8 -11.72 -11.85 -19.26
CA GLU A 8 -12.41 -10.83 -20.07
C GLU A 8 -12.50 -9.44 -19.42
N TRP A 9 -12.51 -9.35 -18.08
CA TRP A 9 -12.54 -8.06 -17.38
C TRP A 9 -11.16 -7.40 -17.33
N PHE A 10 -10.12 -8.16 -16.97
CA PHE A 10 -8.74 -7.67 -17.00
C PHE A 10 -8.29 -7.33 -18.41
N THR A 11 -8.78 -8.05 -19.43
CA THR A 11 -8.53 -7.67 -20.83
C THR A 11 -9.28 -6.42 -21.24
N ARG A 12 -10.46 -6.09 -20.67
CA ARG A 12 -11.19 -4.84 -20.94
C ARG A 12 -10.60 -3.63 -20.23
N ILE A 13 -10.19 -3.76 -18.96
CA ILE A 13 -9.36 -2.74 -18.28
C ILE A 13 -8.03 -2.56 -19.02
N ARG A 14 -7.34 -3.67 -19.37
CA ARG A 14 -6.15 -3.62 -20.21
C ARG A 14 -6.43 -3.11 -21.62
N ALA A 15 -7.62 -3.24 -22.19
CA ALA A 15 -7.93 -2.76 -23.55
C ALA A 15 -8.19 -1.25 -23.57
N VAL A 16 -8.70 -0.67 -22.48
CA VAL A 16 -8.72 0.79 -22.27
C VAL A 16 -7.30 1.31 -21.96
N LEU A 17 -6.44 0.46 -21.38
CA LEU A 17 -5.04 0.77 -21.00
C LEU A 17 -3.97 0.28 -22.02
N ARG A 18 -4.36 -0.31 -23.16
CA ARG A 18 -3.42 -0.81 -24.18
C ARG A 18 -3.18 0.25 -25.25
N ARG A 19 -2.09 1.00 -25.09
CA ARG A 19 -1.10 1.04 -26.17
C ARG A 19 -0.02 0.03 -25.79
N THR A 20 0.07 -1.02 -26.60
CA THR A 20 1.12 -2.03 -26.77
C THR A 20 2.04 -2.33 -25.58
N PRO A 21 2.09 -3.58 -25.04
CA PRO A 21 3.22 -3.97 -24.20
C PRO A 21 4.52 -3.82 -25.00
N PRO A 22 5.63 -3.32 -24.42
CA PRO A 22 6.90 -3.28 -25.14
C PRO A 22 7.21 -4.71 -25.61
N GLN A 23 7.36 -4.88 -26.93
CA GLN A 23 7.99 -6.08 -27.45
C GLN A 23 9.38 -6.16 -26.81
N SER A 24 9.73 -7.32 -26.28
CA SER A 24 11.10 -7.62 -25.85
C SER A 24 12.03 -7.51 -27.06
N GLY A 25 12.64 -6.34 -27.22
CA GLY A 25 13.69 -6.10 -28.19
C GLY A 25 14.96 -6.90 -27.82
N PRO A 26 15.88 -7.12 -28.77
CA PRO A 26 17.12 -7.82 -28.50
C PRO A 26 17.91 -7.11 -27.41
N THR A 27 18.38 -7.88 -26.42
CA THR A 27 19.23 -7.42 -25.32
C THR A 27 20.57 -6.90 -25.85
N PRO A 28 20.91 -5.62 -25.67
CA PRO A 28 22.28 -5.14 -25.84
C PRO A 28 23.15 -5.61 -24.67
N ALA A 29 24.43 -5.90 -24.93
CA ALA A 29 25.38 -6.37 -23.93
C ALA A 29 25.93 -5.22 -23.05
N ALA A 30 25.94 -5.50 -21.74
CA ALA A 30 26.65 -4.92 -20.58
C ALA A 30 27.03 -3.42 -20.53
N ALA A 31 26.41 -2.72 -19.58
CA ALA A 31 27.07 -2.08 -18.43
C ALA A 31 26.00 -1.95 -17.31
N PRO A 32 26.22 -2.32 -16.03
CA PRO A 32 26.98 -1.45 -15.13
C PRO A 32 27.58 -2.05 -13.82
N PRO A 33 28.66 -1.44 -13.30
CA PRO A 33 28.84 -1.21 -11.86
C PRO A 33 28.60 0.27 -11.50
N SER A 34 28.15 1.06 -12.47
CA SER A 34 27.83 2.48 -12.34
C SER A 34 26.56 2.83 -13.11
N VAL A 35 25.61 3.49 -12.47
CA VAL A 35 24.37 4.00 -13.06
C VAL A 35 24.57 5.47 -13.42
N LEU A 36 24.14 5.86 -14.63
CA LEU A 36 24.16 7.26 -15.06
C LEU A 36 22.73 7.83 -15.04
N ASN A 37 22.54 8.93 -14.31
CA ASN A 37 21.36 9.79 -14.42
C ASN A 37 21.65 10.82 -15.53
N LEU A 38 21.00 10.62 -16.67
CA LEU A 38 21.24 11.30 -17.93
C LEU A 38 20.64 12.70 -18.00
N ALA A 39 19.85 13.08 -17.01
CA ALA A 39 19.35 14.43 -16.86
C ALA A 39 20.36 15.25 -16.03
N PRO A 40 21.25 16.06 -16.66
CA PRO A 40 21.94 17.12 -15.92
C PRO A 40 20.89 18.07 -15.32
N ASP A 41 20.97 18.35 -14.00
CA ASP A 41 20.02 19.16 -13.20
C ASP A 41 18.76 19.54 -13.97
N PRO A 42 17.72 18.70 -13.93
CA PRO A 42 16.56 18.87 -14.78
C PRO A 42 15.76 20.12 -14.40
N GLY A 43 16.18 21.29 -14.90
CA GLY A 43 15.39 22.50 -15.00
C GLY A 43 14.84 23.11 -13.72
N PHE A 44 15.18 22.61 -12.52
CA PHE A 44 14.62 23.13 -11.27
C PHE A 44 15.61 23.90 -10.40
N ARG A 45 16.94 23.72 -10.54
CA ARG A 45 17.94 24.46 -9.74
C ARG A 45 18.68 25.58 -10.49
N VAL A 46 18.90 25.54 -11.82
CA VAL A 46 19.49 26.65 -12.64
C VAL A 46 18.60 27.11 -13.81
N ALA A 47 18.25 28.42 -13.92
CA ALA A 47 17.27 29.12 -14.81
C ALA A 47 16.23 28.30 -15.66
N PRO A 48 14.96 28.71 -15.79
CA PRO A 48 13.92 27.94 -16.51
C PRO A 48 14.16 27.71 -18.02
N ASP A 49 15.28 28.20 -18.58
CA ASP A 49 15.71 28.13 -19.97
C ASP A 49 15.84 26.69 -20.54
N GLY A 50 15.69 25.66 -19.70
CA GLY A 50 15.75 24.24 -20.05
C GLY A 50 14.42 23.49 -20.00
N VAL A 51 13.26 24.15 -19.96
CA VAL A 51 11.95 23.49 -20.05
C VAL A 51 11.11 24.13 -21.15
N ASP A 52 10.64 23.34 -22.10
CA ASP A 52 9.66 23.76 -23.10
C ASP A 52 8.27 23.85 -22.44
N VAL A 53 7.78 25.08 -22.33
CA VAL A 53 6.51 25.43 -21.68
C VAL A 53 5.59 26.01 -22.76
N PRO A 54 4.40 25.42 -22.98
CA PRO A 54 3.43 25.96 -23.94
C PRO A 54 3.07 27.42 -23.62
N GLU A 55 2.83 28.26 -24.65
CA GLU A 55 2.55 29.71 -24.48
C GLU A 55 1.43 30.03 -23.48
N GLN A 56 0.48 29.11 -23.31
CA GLN A 56 -0.70 29.27 -22.46
C GLN A 56 -0.44 28.84 -21.01
N VAL A 57 0.69 28.22 -20.71
CA VAL A 57 1.02 27.67 -19.40
C VAL A 57 1.98 28.62 -18.69
N ALA A 58 1.69 28.97 -17.44
CA ALA A 58 2.65 29.68 -16.62
C ALA A 58 3.55 28.67 -15.90
N ALA A 59 4.85 28.94 -15.87
CA ALA A 59 5.80 28.10 -15.16
C ALA A 59 6.79 28.97 -14.38
N GLU A 60 6.95 28.67 -13.10
CA GLU A 60 7.85 29.40 -12.21
C GLU A 60 8.57 28.44 -11.26
N ARG A 61 9.67 28.92 -10.69
CA ARG A 61 10.41 28.14 -9.70
C ARG A 61 9.95 28.46 -8.30
N VAL A 62 9.76 27.41 -7.53
CA VAL A 62 9.32 27.51 -6.14
C VAL A 62 10.09 26.51 -5.30
N GLU A 63 10.24 26.83 -4.03
CA GLU A 63 10.62 25.82 -3.04
C GLU A 63 9.47 24.81 -2.91
N VAL A 64 9.82 23.53 -2.89
CA VAL A 64 8.84 22.45 -2.77
C VAL A 64 8.29 22.46 -1.34
N PRO A 65 6.97 22.62 -1.15
CA PRO A 65 6.39 22.65 0.20
C PRO A 65 6.79 21.43 1.02
N GLY A 66 7.18 21.63 2.28
CA GLY A 66 7.60 20.54 3.17
C GLY A 66 8.96 19.90 2.82
N ARG A 67 9.72 20.43 1.85
CA ARG A 67 11.06 19.97 1.49
C ARG A 67 12.06 21.12 1.42
N PRO A 68 12.62 21.56 2.57
CA PRO A 68 13.55 22.67 2.63
C PRO A 68 14.75 22.47 1.70
N GLY A 69 15.09 23.50 0.92
CA GLY A 69 16.23 23.46 -0.01
C GLY A 69 16.01 22.64 -1.29
N VAL A 70 14.81 22.06 -1.49
CA VAL A 70 14.43 21.42 -2.75
C VAL A 70 13.65 22.44 -3.59
N THR A 71 14.20 22.82 -4.74
CA THR A 71 13.52 23.66 -5.72
C THR A 71 12.80 22.78 -6.76
N GLY A 72 11.58 23.16 -7.13
CA GLY A 72 10.79 22.54 -8.18
C GLY A 72 10.27 23.55 -9.20
N LEU A 73 9.65 23.05 -10.27
CA LEU A 73 8.89 23.87 -11.24
C LEU A 73 7.40 23.78 -10.92
N LYS A 74 6.85 24.90 -10.48
CA LYS A 74 5.42 25.09 -10.43
C LYS A 74 4.92 25.35 -11.86
N VAL A 75 4.02 24.50 -12.31
CA VAL A 75 3.33 24.62 -13.60
C VAL A 75 1.87 24.93 -13.30
N THR A 76 1.38 26.04 -13.83
CA THR A 76 0.00 26.49 -13.72
C THR A 76 -0.68 26.40 -15.09
N VAL A 77 -1.64 25.49 -15.20
CA VAL A 77 -2.43 25.28 -16.43
C VAL A 77 -3.76 26.05 -16.31
N PRO A 78 -4.02 27.04 -17.17
CA PRO A 78 -5.28 27.80 -17.14
C PRO A 78 -6.40 27.10 -17.91
N GLY A 79 -7.65 27.20 -17.40
CA GLY A 79 -8.86 26.72 -18.09
C GLY A 79 -9.01 25.20 -18.20
N GLY A 80 -10.17 24.71 -18.68
CA GLY A 80 -10.66 23.32 -18.54
C GLY A 80 -9.98 22.23 -19.38
N GLY A 81 -8.69 22.35 -19.68
CA GLY A 81 -7.89 21.37 -20.43
C GLY A 81 -6.65 20.92 -19.67
N GLY A 82 -5.97 19.90 -20.19
CA GLY A 82 -4.65 19.50 -19.71
C GLY A 82 -3.54 20.12 -20.55
N ALA A 83 -2.38 20.35 -19.96
CA ALA A 83 -1.17 20.75 -20.68
C ALA A 83 0.01 19.87 -20.28
N ALA A 84 1.06 19.91 -21.07
CA ALA A 84 2.28 19.17 -20.77
C ALA A 84 3.52 20.00 -21.07
N VAL A 85 4.40 20.10 -20.07
CA VAL A 85 5.73 20.71 -20.21
C VAL A 85 6.77 19.64 -20.52
N THR A 86 7.85 20.02 -21.18
CA THR A 86 8.89 19.08 -21.62
C THR A 86 10.26 19.57 -21.14
N PRO A 87 10.90 18.93 -20.15
CA PRO A 87 12.28 19.24 -19.81
C PRO A 87 13.22 18.94 -20.98
N ALA A 88 14.25 19.78 -21.12
CA ALA A 88 15.34 19.54 -22.04
C ALA A 88 16.09 18.27 -21.63
N LEU A 89 16.30 17.38 -22.59
CA LEU A 89 17.06 16.15 -22.41
C LEU A 89 18.32 16.20 -23.27
N THR A 90 19.45 15.84 -22.68
CA THR A 90 20.75 15.72 -23.35
C THR A 90 20.78 14.43 -24.18
N THR A 91 19.98 14.34 -25.25
CA THR A 91 19.94 13.25 -26.24
C THR A 91 20.05 11.81 -25.70
N LEU A 92 18.96 11.04 -25.70
CA LEU A 92 18.98 9.64 -25.31
C LEU A 92 19.36 8.74 -26.51
N PRO A 93 20.48 8.00 -26.47
CA PRO A 93 20.80 7.01 -27.49
C PRO A 93 19.82 5.81 -27.42
N ALA A 94 20.00 4.84 -28.31
CA ALA A 94 19.23 3.60 -28.22
C ALA A 94 19.59 2.84 -26.93
N GLY A 95 18.58 2.31 -26.25
CA GLY A 95 18.74 1.66 -24.95
C GLY A 95 17.46 1.66 -24.13
N THR A 96 17.49 0.98 -22.99
CA THR A 96 16.38 1.00 -22.04
C THR A 96 16.64 1.98 -20.90
N TYR A 97 15.63 2.79 -20.58
CA TYR A 97 15.69 3.85 -19.60
C TYR A 97 14.49 3.81 -18.65
N ARG A 98 14.69 4.38 -17.47
CA ARG A 98 13.62 4.69 -16.52
C ARG A 98 13.55 6.20 -16.32
N ALA A 99 12.40 6.79 -16.64
CA ALA A 99 12.08 8.16 -16.25
C ALA A 99 11.25 8.15 -14.95
N SER A 100 11.53 9.07 -14.03
CA SER A 100 10.74 9.24 -12.81
C SER A 100 10.73 10.69 -12.35
N VAL A 101 9.63 11.14 -11.76
CA VAL A 101 9.46 12.50 -11.24
C VAL A 101 8.59 12.48 -9.99
N SER A 102 8.83 13.41 -9.09
CA SER A 102 7.92 13.72 -7.98
C SER A 102 7.04 14.92 -8.35
N VAL A 103 5.79 14.91 -7.90
CA VAL A 103 4.85 16.03 -8.05
C VAL A 103 4.22 16.34 -6.71
N TYR A 104 4.16 17.62 -6.36
CA TYR A 104 3.39 18.12 -5.23
C TYR A 104 2.14 18.83 -5.73
N LEU A 105 1.00 18.49 -5.15
CA LEU A 105 -0.28 19.16 -5.39
C LEU A 105 -0.72 19.85 -4.10
N ALA A 106 -0.97 21.16 -4.20
CA ALA A 106 -1.61 21.90 -3.11
C ALA A 106 -3.11 21.58 -3.07
N GLU A 107 -3.75 21.59 -4.25
CA GLU A 107 -5.16 21.28 -4.48
C GLU A 107 -5.27 20.23 -5.61
N PRO A 108 -6.33 19.39 -5.61
CA PRO A 108 -6.65 18.55 -6.76
C PRO A 108 -6.85 19.39 -8.03
N LEU A 109 -6.30 18.90 -9.14
CA LEU A 109 -6.42 19.49 -10.46
C LEU A 109 -7.78 19.20 -11.09
N ASP A 110 -8.28 20.09 -11.94
CA ASP A 110 -9.44 19.77 -12.80
C ASP A 110 -8.96 19.10 -14.09
N GLY A 111 -9.65 18.03 -14.51
CA GLY A 111 -9.26 17.26 -15.69
C GLY A 111 -8.26 16.14 -15.37
N PRO A 112 -7.30 15.83 -16.28
CA PRO A 112 -6.46 14.65 -16.14
C PRO A 112 -5.49 14.76 -14.95
N PRO A 113 -5.27 13.66 -14.19
CA PRO A 113 -4.27 13.63 -13.14
C PRO A 113 -2.85 13.80 -13.70
N PRO A 114 -1.87 14.20 -12.87
CA PRO A 114 -0.48 14.32 -13.31
C PRO A 114 0.06 12.98 -13.85
N ARG A 115 0.78 13.00 -14.98
CA ARG A 115 1.33 11.78 -15.60
C ARG A 115 2.63 12.07 -16.35
N LEU A 116 3.54 11.09 -16.40
CA LEU A 116 4.72 11.10 -17.27
C LEU A 116 4.42 10.42 -18.60
N ALA A 117 4.96 10.96 -19.70
CA ALA A 117 4.95 10.30 -21.00
C ALA A 117 6.33 10.38 -21.66
N ALA A 118 6.94 9.24 -21.95
CA ALA A 118 8.12 9.16 -22.83
C ALA A 118 7.65 9.03 -24.28
N GLU A 119 8.20 9.83 -25.18
CA GLU A 119 7.82 9.90 -26.59
C GLU A 119 9.06 9.90 -27.49
N TRP A 120 8.94 9.31 -28.68
CA TRP A 120 9.95 9.37 -29.73
C TRP A 120 9.30 9.17 -31.11
N SER A 121 10.03 9.53 -32.15
CA SER A 121 9.59 9.41 -33.55
C SER A 121 10.44 8.37 -34.28
N LEU A 122 9.79 7.40 -34.91
CA LEU A 122 10.38 6.59 -35.99
C LEU A 122 9.80 7.12 -37.32
N ASP A 123 8.94 6.33 -37.95
CA ASP A 123 8.06 6.77 -39.04
C ASP A 123 6.79 7.45 -38.50
N GLU A 124 6.28 6.95 -37.38
CA GLU A 124 5.15 7.53 -36.63
C GLU A 124 5.56 7.86 -35.17
N PRO A 125 4.86 8.77 -34.48
CA PRO A 125 5.09 9.06 -33.07
C PRO A 125 4.70 7.89 -32.18
N VAL A 126 5.62 7.44 -31.32
CA VAL A 126 5.41 6.40 -30.31
C VAL A 126 5.47 7.02 -28.93
N SER A 127 4.65 6.50 -28.00
CA SER A 127 4.60 7.00 -26.62
C SER A 127 4.35 5.88 -25.60
N THR A 128 5.06 5.92 -24.48
CA THR A 128 4.80 5.11 -23.29
C THR A 128 4.52 6.02 -22.10
N ARG A 129 3.54 5.69 -21.26
CA ARG A 129 3.09 6.55 -20.15
C ARG A 129 3.23 5.87 -18.80
N SER A 130 3.45 6.65 -17.76
CA SER A 130 3.38 6.16 -16.38
C SER A 130 1.94 5.88 -15.95
N MET A 131 1.80 5.19 -14.82
CA MET A 131 0.61 5.31 -14.00
C MET A 131 0.41 6.79 -13.61
N PRO A 132 -0.83 7.27 -13.49
CA PRO A 132 -1.08 8.63 -13.07
C PRO A 132 -0.68 8.80 -11.58
N ALA A 133 -0.21 9.99 -11.22
CA ALA A 133 -0.15 10.38 -9.82
C ALA A 133 -1.57 10.51 -9.29
N ARG A 134 -1.76 10.34 -7.98
CA ARG A 134 -3.07 10.64 -7.39
C ARG A 134 -3.34 12.13 -7.47
N ASN A 135 -4.57 12.47 -7.81
CA ASN A 135 -5.00 13.85 -7.95
C ASN A 135 -5.51 14.40 -6.60
N GLU A 136 -4.63 14.43 -5.60
CA GLU A 136 -4.95 14.77 -4.22
C GLU A 136 -3.82 15.57 -3.59
N HIS A 137 -4.05 16.21 -2.45
CA HIS A 137 -3.00 16.96 -1.78
C HIS A 137 -1.80 16.09 -1.40
N GLY A 138 -0.61 16.66 -1.55
CA GLY A 138 0.64 16.11 -1.03
C GLY A 138 1.63 15.74 -2.12
N HIS A 139 2.64 14.97 -1.73
CA HIS A 139 3.72 14.54 -2.60
C HIS A 139 3.38 13.20 -3.23
N HIS A 140 3.54 13.06 -4.54
CA HIS A 140 3.34 11.83 -5.30
C HIS A 140 4.58 11.56 -6.15
N ARG A 141 4.95 10.30 -6.35
CA ARG A 141 6.08 9.92 -7.23
C ARG A 141 5.62 8.93 -8.27
N ILE A 142 5.92 9.23 -9.53
CA ILE A 142 5.53 8.42 -10.68
C ILE A 142 6.74 8.13 -11.57
N GLY A 143 6.68 7.06 -12.34
CA GLY A 143 7.75 6.66 -13.24
C GLY A 143 7.29 5.75 -14.37
N VAL A 144 8.09 5.68 -15.42
CA VAL A 144 7.85 4.88 -16.61
C VAL A 144 9.17 4.30 -17.12
N THR A 145 9.18 3.00 -17.44
CA THR A 145 10.28 2.34 -18.15
C THR A 145 9.98 2.34 -19.64
N PHE A 146 10.95 2.67 -20.48
CA PHE A 146 10.80 2.70 -21.93
C PHE A 146 12.12 2.35 -22.64
N THR A 147 12.01 1.76 -23.82
CA THR A 147 13.16 1.41 -24.66
C THR A 147 13.16 2.29 -25.89
N VAL A 148 14.25 3.05 -26.07
CA VAL A 148 14.50 3.88 -27.24
C VAL A 148 15.13 2.97 -28.32
N PRO A 149 14.47 2.76 -29.46
CA PRO A 149 15.02 1.93 -30.55
C PRO A 149 16.11 2.67 -31.33
N ASP A 150 16.95 1.91 -32.04
CA ASP A 150 17.89 2.48 -33.02
C ASP A 150 17.16 3.33 -34.06
N GLY A 151 17.72 4.50 -34.37
CA GLY A 151 17.14 5.44 -35.33
C GLY A 151 15.96 6.26 -34.80
N ALA A 152 15.61 6.15 -33.52
CA ALA A 152 14.64 7.03 -32.88
C ALA A 152 15.09 8.51 -32.94
N ARG A 153 14.14 9.39 -33.21
CA ARG A 153 14.31 10.85 -33.26
C ARG A 153 13.41 11.52 -32.22
N ASP A 154 13.71 12.76 -31.87
CA ASP A 154 12.88 13.60 -30.99
C ASP A 154 12.51 12.96 -29.65
N VAL A 155 13.43 12.18 -29.07
CA VAL A 155 13.18 11.47 -27.82
C VAL A 155 13.01 12.49 -26.68
N ARG A 156 11.86 12.43 -26.01
CA ARG A 156 11.51 13.38 -24.94
C ARG A 156 10.67 12.72 -23.86
N VAL A 157 10.68 13.31 -22.66
CA VAL A 157 9.77 12.95 -21.58
C VAL A 157 8.95 14.18 -21.23
N ARG A 158 7.62 14.02 -21.19
CA ARG A 158 6.67 15.09 -20.94
C ARG A 158 6.01 14.93 -19.58
N PHE A 159 5.75 16.04 -18.91
CA PHE A 159 5.01 16.12 -17.65
C PHE A 159 3.63 16.68 -17.94
N GLY A 160 2.63 15.81 -18.00
CA GLY A 160 1.24 16.19 -18.22
C GLY A 160 0.52 16.46 -16.90
N ALA A 161 -0.29 17.51 -16.84
CA ALA A 161 -1.18 17.83 -15.74
C ALA A 161 -2.48 18.48 -16.25
N GLY A 162 -3.56 18.34 -15.48
CA GLY A 162 -4.81 19.07 -15.66
C GLY A 162 -4.71 20.54 -15.24
N GLN A 163 -5.85 21.22 -15.24
CA GLN A 163 -6.00 22.60 -14.83
C GLN A 163 -5.64 22.78 -13.34
N GLY A 164 -4.87 23.82 -13.04
CA GLY A 164 -4.42 24.14 -11.69
C GLY A 164 -2.89 24.14 -11.56
N ASP A 165 -2.43 24.10 -10.30
CA ASP A 165 -1.01 24.20 -9.94
C ASP A 165 -0.42 22.82 -9.61
N ALA A 166 0.63 22.42 -10.33
CA ALA A 166 1.42 21.23 -10.03
C ALA A 166 2.90 21.60 -9.89
N ILE A 167 3.54 21.21 -8.78
CA ILE A 167 4.96 21.46 -8.54
C ILE A 167 5.74 20.18 -8.82
N TRP A 168 6.49 20.15 -9.92
CA TRP A 168 7.33 19.02 -10.33
C TRP A 168 8.74 19.15 -9.77
N TYR A 169 9.32 18.07 -9.26
CA TYR A 169 10.65 18.05 -8.66
C TYR A 169 11.27 16.64 -8.67
N ASP A 170 12.56 16.51 -8.37
CA ASP A 170 13.32 15.24 -8.36
C ASP A 170 13.14 14.41 -9.66
N TYR A 171 13.13 15.06 -10.82
CA TYR A 171 13.08 14.39 -12.13
C TYR A 171 14.41 13.67 -12.40
N ALA A 172 14.35 12.44 -12.93
CA ALA A 172 15.53 11.70 -13.35
C ALA A 172 15.21 10.83 -14.56
N VAL A 173 16.20 10.67 -15.45
CA VAL A 173 16.21 9.61 -16.48
C VAL A 173 17.46 8.78 -16.30
N THR A 174 17.31 7.56 -15.84
CA THR A 174 18.44 6.65 -15.59
C THR A 174 18.58 5.65 -16.72
N ALA A 175 19.83 5.37 -17.11
CA ALA A 175 20.18 4.26 -18.01
C ALA A 175 20.08 2.91 -17.27
N SER A 176 18.89 2.56 -16.83
CA SER A 176 18.56 1.31 -16.14
C SER A 176 17.08 0.99 -16.32
N GLU A 177 16.73 -0.29 -16.28
CA GLU A 177 15.35 -0.77 -16.23
C GLU A 177 14.74 -0.65 -14.83
N ALA A 178 15.59 -0.65 -13.81
CA ALA A 178 15.17 -0.58 -12.41
C ALA A 178 14.65 0.82 -12.05
N LEU A 179 13.73 0.86 -11.10
CA LEU A 179 13.33 2.12 -10.47
C LEU A 179 14.42 2.54 -9.50
N ILE A 180 15.08 3.65 -9.82
CA ILE A 180 16.18 4.21 -9.04
C ILE A 180 15.67 5.44 -8.29
N ARG A 181 16.03 5.58 -7.01
CA ARG A 181 15.76 6.81 -6.26
C ARG A 181 16.48 7.97 -6.95
N HIS A 182 15.86 9.15 -6.96
CA HIS A 182 16.51 10.32 -7.52
C HIS A 182 17.87 10.56 -6.82
N PHE A 183 18.92 10.70 -7.61
CA PHE A 183 20.24 11.09 -7.17
C PHE A 183 20.83 12.10 -8.16
N ASP A 184 21.72 12.93 -7.66
CA ASP A 184 22.53 13.88 -8.42
C ASP A 184 23.98 13.81 -7.93
N GLY A 185 24.89 14.56 -8.57
CA GLY A 185 26.30 14.58 -8.15
C GLY A 185 26.54 15.37 -6.84
N ALA A 186 25.50 15.92 -6.23
CA ALA A 186 25.53 16.53 -4.90
C ALA A 186 24.94 15.62 -3.82
N THR A 187 24.40 14.47 -4.20
CA THR A 187 23.91 13.44 -3.29
C THR A 187 25.09 12.95 -2.47
N PRO A 188 25.01 12.91 -1.12
CA PRO A 188 26.11 12.40 -0.32
C PRO A 188 26.45 10.97 -0.73
N ASP A 189 27.74 10.66 -0.77
CA ASP A 189 28.19 9.28 -0.88
C ASP A 189 27.66 8.46 0.29
N ASP A 190 27.36 7.20 0.04
CA ASP A 190 26.99 6.24 1.08
C ASP A 190 28.04 5.13 1.21
N ALA A 191 27.72 4.12 2.02
CA ALA A 191 28.63 3.03 2.32
C ALA A 191 29.03 2.20 1.10
N VAL A 192 28.20 2.14 0.05
CA VAL A 192 28.43 1.30 -1.12
C VAL A 192 28.52 2.08 -2.42
N HIS A 193 28.07 3.34 -2.47
CA HIS A 193 28.06 4.15 -3.67
C HIS A 193 28.83 5.47 -3.50
N VAL A 194 29.39 5.92 -4.62
CA VAL A 194 29.91 7.28 -4.81
C VAL A 194 29.02 7.99 -5.82
N HIS A 195 28.64 9.23 -5.53
CA HIS A 195 27.81 10.09 -6.37
C HIS A 195 28.65 11.26 -6.87
N GLU A 196 28.74 11.42 -8.19
CA GLU A 196 29.56 12.47 -8.79
C GLU A 196 28.88 13.08 -10.02
N TRP A 197 29.21 14.33 -10.31
CA TRP A 197 28.91 14.92 -11.61
C TRP A 197 29.95 14.44 -12.64
N THR A 198 29.51 14.03 -13.83
CA THR A 198 30.43 13.62 -14.91
C THR A 198 31.19 14.77 -15.58
N GLY A 199 30.90 16.00 -15.14
CA GLY A 199 31.49 17.25 -15.61
C GLY A 199 31.05 18.38 -14.67
N GLU A 200 30.74 19.55 -15.21
CA GLU A 200 30.32 20.70 -14.42
C GLU A 200 29.05 20.40 -13.57
N PRO A 201 29.07 20.73 -12.26
CA PRO A 201 27.92 20.56 -11.38
C PRO A 201 26.65 21.21 -11.94
N ASN A 202 25.54 20.48 -11.90
CA ASN A 202 24.23 20.93 -12.41
C ASN A 202 24.18 21.21 -13.93
N ALA A 203 25.21 20.84 -14.68
CA ALA A 203 25.22 20.99 -16.15
C ALA A 203 25.57 19.69 -16.88
N SER A 204 26.08 18.69 -16.15
CA SER A 204 26.46 17.38 -16.70
C SER A 204 25.64 16.25 -16.09
N PRO A 205 25.46 15.10 -16.77
CA PRO A 205 24.88 13.91 -16.15
C PRO A 205 25.57 13.58 -14.82
N SER A 206 24.83 13.01 -13.87
CA SER A 206 25.41 12.50 -12.62
C SER A 206 25.56 10.99 -12.69
N ARG A 207 26.61 10.49 -12.05
CA ARG A 207 26.94 9.07 -12.01
C ARG A 207 26.91 8.59 -10.57
N ARG A 208 26.26 7.47 -10.35
CA ARG A 208 26.39 6.66 -9.13
C ARG A 208 27.27 5.47 -9.44
N THR A 209 28.37 5.29 -8.73
CA THR A 209 29.33 4.18 -8.94
C THR A 209 29.42 3.32 -7.69
N LEU A 210 29.34 2.00 -7.85
CA LEU A 210 29.58 1.06 -6.75
C LEU A 210 31.06 1.12 -6.32
N ARG A 211 31.31 1.26 -5.02
CA ARG A 211 32.63 1.17 -4.40
C ARG A 211 33.19 -0.24 -4.61
N ARG A 212 34.42 -0.33 -5.12
CA ARG A 212 35.08 -1.63 -5.41
C ARG A 212 36.11 -2.07 -4.36
N ASP A 213 36.39 -1.23 -3.37
CA ASP A 213 37.32 -1.56 -2.28
C ASP A 213 36.55 -2.06 -1.05
N PRO A 214 36.75 -3.33 -0.61
CA PRO A 214 36.12 -3.86 0.60
C PRO A 214 36.37 -2.99 1.84
N ALA A 215 37.55 -2.37 1.96
CA ALA A 215 37.89 -1.52 3.10
C ALA A 215 37.09 -0.20 3.10
N ALA A 216 36.77 0.34 1.92
CA ALA A 216 36.01 1.58 1.75
C ALA A 216 34.51 1.43 2.04
N ILE A 217 33.98 0.19 2.01
CA ILE A 217 32.60 -0.13 2.37
C ILE A 217 32.42 -0.25 3.87
N THR A 218 33.49 -0.58 4.59
CA THR A 218 33.49 -0.70 6.06
C THR A 218 33.58 0.63 6.82
N ALA A 219 33.82 1.75 6.14
CA ALA A 219 34.24 3.01 6.76
C ALA A 219 33.13 4.08 6.92
N SER A 220 31.88 3.78 6.54
CA SER A 220 30.82 4.79 6.41
C SER A 220 29.70 4.66 7.45
N THR A 221 30.03 4.82 8.72
CA THR A 221 29.14 5.50 9.69
C THR A 221 30.03 6.24 10.69
N ALA A 222 30.08 7.57 10.56
CA ALA A 222 30.68 8.42 11.58
C ALA A 222 29.71 8.51 12.78
N ASP A 223 29.96 7.68 13.79
CA ASP A 223 29.92 8.06 15.21
C ASP A 223 30.83 7.09 15.98
N ASP A 224 31.65 7.63 16.87
CA ASP A 224 32.93 7.11 17.34
C ASP A 224 32.91 5.78 18.13
N ALA A 225 33.74 4.80 17.72
CA ALA A 225 34.52 3.92 18.62
C ALA A 225 35.59 3.11 17.84
N PRO A 226 36.88 3.13 18.24
CA PRO A 226 37.91 2.32 17.60
C PRO A 226 37.85 0.87 18.13
N GLY A 227 37.51 -0.10 17.27
CA GLY A 227 37.70 -1.52 17.59
C GLY A 227 36.68 -2.55 17.11
N VAL A 228 35.82 -2.27 16.12
CA VAL A 228 34.87 -3.27 15.58
C VAL A 228 34.96 -3.31 14.05
N SER A 229 35.83 -4.16 13.51
CA SER A 229 35.83 -4.50 12.09
C SER A 229 34.60 -5.36 11.78
N GLY A 230 33.60 -4.81 11.08
CA GLY A 230 32.41 -5.55 10.62
C GLY A 230 31.07 -4.80 10.71
N ALA A 231 31.02 -3.60 11.30
CA ALA A 231 29.74 -2.93 11.58
C ALA A 231 29.01 -2.34 10.36
N ALA A 232 29.71 -2.00 9.27
CA ALA A 232 29.07 -1.28 8.14
C ALA A 232 28.14 -2.15 7.27
N LEU A 233 28.28 -3.47 7.29
CA LEU A 233 27.38 -4.42 6.60
C LEU A 233 26.25 -4.95 7.51
N ASN A 234 26.24 -4.52 8.77
CA ASN A 234 25.16 -4.77 9.73
C ASN A 234 24.12 -3.63 9.76
N GLY A 235 24.26 -2.63 8.88
CA GLY A 235 23.26 -1.62 8.59
C GLY A 235 22.11 -2.14 7.71
N PRO A 236 21.22 -1.25 7.22
CA PRO A 236 20.11 -1.65 6.37
C PRO A 236 20.60 -2.45 5.15
N LEU A 237 19.85 -3.49 4.79
CA LEU A 237 20.10 -4.37 3.64
C LEU A 237 20.49 -3.55 2.40
N VAL A 238 21.69 -3.76 1.87
CA VAL A 238 22.09 -3.22 0.56
C VAL A 238 21.29 -3.97 -0.49
N ILE A 239 20.30 -3.29 -1.08
CA ILE A 239 19.51 -3.83 -2.18
C ILE A 239 20.22 -3.42 -3.46
N PRO A 240 20.79 -4.37 -4.23
CA PRO A 240 21.38 -4.03 -5.52
C PRO A 240 20.28 -3.50 -6.44
N GLU A 241 20.54 -2.40 -7.13
CA GLU A 241 19.57 -1.85 -8.08
C GLU A 241 19.72 -2.49 -9.48
N THR A 242 20.76 -3.30 -9.72
CA THR A 242 20.98 -4.05 -10.97
C THR A 242 21.57 -5.46 -10.73
N PRO A 243 21.36 -6.44 -11.62
CA PRO A 243 21.95 -7.79 -11.50
C PRO A 243 23.49 -7.80 -11.48
N GLU A 244 24.12 -6.92 -12.25
CA GLU A 244 25.58 -6.78 -12.30
C GLU A 244 26.14 -6.17 -11.01
N GLU A 245 25.44 -5.18 -10.45
CA GLU A 245 25.75 -4.65 -9.11
C GLU A 245 25.65 -5.74 -8.05
N ALA A 246 24.62 -6.59 -8.14
CA ALA A 246 24.47 -7.72 -7.26
C ALA A 246 25.63 -8.72 -7.40
N ALA A 247 26.07 -9.02 -8.62
CA ALA A 247 27.26 -9.85 -8.85
C ALA A 247 28.54 -9.24 -8.25
N ALA A 248 28.75 -7.93 -8.42
CA ALA A 248 29.89 -7.22 -7.85
C ALA A 248 29.86 -7.21 -6.31
N LEU A 249 28.69 -6.96 -5.71
CA LEU A 249 28.49 -7.04 -4.27
C LEU A 249 28.78 -8.45 -3.73
N ARG A 250 28.39 -9.52 -4.44
CA ARG A 250 28.71 -10.90 -4.02
C ARG A 250 30.21 -11.15 -3.93
N GLU A 251 30.98 -10.72 -4.92
CA GLU A 251 32.45 -10.87 -4.92
C GLU A 251 33.07 -10.11 -3.75
N LEU A 252 32.57 -8.90 -3.50
CA LEU A 252 33.04 -7.97 -2.49
C LEU A 252 32.73 -8.44 -1.06
N MET A 253 31.55 -9.05 -0.89
CA MET A 253 31.05 -9.57 0.39
C MET A 253 31.46 -11.03 0.63
N ALA A 254 32.21 -11.68 -0.26
CA ALA A 254 32.53 -13.11 -0.18
C ALA A 254 33.19 -13.56 1.14
N GLY A 255 33.85 -12.65 1.86
CA GLY A 255 34.44 -12.88 3.18
C GLY A 255 33.47 -12.80 4.37
N ASP A 256 32.23 -12.35 4.15
CA ASP A 256 31.18 -12.18 5.16
C ASP A 256 29.95 -13.02 4.79
N PRO A 257 29.79 -14.22 5.39
CA PRO A 257 28.69 -15.12 5.07
C PRO A 257 27.30 -14.55 5.40
N LEU A 258 27.17 -13.64 6.36
CA LEU A 258 25.90 -12.99 6.69
C LEU A 258 25.53 -12.00 5.58
N ALA A 259 26.50 -11.20 5.15
CA ALA A 259 26.36 -10.25 4.06
C ALA A 259 25.98 -10.95 2.74
N VAL A 260 26.65 -12.04 2.38
CA VAL A 260 26.31 -12.86 1.19
C VAL A 260 24.89 -13.40 1.26
N ALA A 261 24.48 -13.90 2.44
CA ALA A 261 23.13 -14.42 2.62
C ALA A 261 22.06 -13.34 2.51
N ARG A 262 22.31 -12.14 3.05
CA ARG A 262 21.44 -10.97 2.92
C ARG A 262 21.30 -10.53 1.47
N LEU A 263 22.41 -10.49 0.72
CA LEU A 263 22.39 -10.19 -0.70
C LEU A 263 21.55 -11.21 -1.48
N ALA A 264 21.69 -12.50 -1.18
CA ALA A 264 20.85 -13.53 -1.78
C ALA A 264 19.34 -13.31 -1.47
N LEU A 265 18.97 -12.83 -0.28
CA LEU A 265 17.59 -12.42 0.02
C LEU A 265 17.14 -11.25 -0.84
N ALA A 266 17.97 -10.21 -0.97
CA ALA A 266 17.67 -9.03 -1.77
C ALA A 266 17.47 -9.39 -3.26
N GLU A 267 18.14 -10.44 -3.74
CA GLU A 267 18.01 -10.97 -5.10
C GLU A 267 16.86 -11.97 -5.27
N GLY A 268 16.13 -12.28 -4.21
CA GLY A 268 15.04 -13.25 -4.22
C GLY A 268 15.48 -14.72 -4.21
N ASP A 269 16.77 -15.02 -4.05
CA ASP A 269 17.28 -16.38 -3.82
C ASP A 269 17.18 -16.77 -2.35
N THR A 270 15.93 -16.99 -1.92
CA THR A 270 15.60 -17.41 -0.54
C THR A 270 16.33 -18.70 -0.16
N GLN A 271 16.57 -19.61 -1.10
CA GLN A 271 17.19 -20.89 -0.81
C GLN A 271 18.68 -20.75 -0.49
N ALA A 272 19.43 -19.98 -1.29
CA ALA A 272 20.83 -19.67 -1.00
C ALA A 272 20.96 -18.86 0.29
N ALA A 273 20.09 -17.87 0.49
CA ALA A 273 20.04 -17.09 1.71
C ALA A 273 19.85 -17.95 2.96
N VAL A 274 18.83 -18.80 3.00
CA VAL A 274 18.54 -19.68 4.14
C VAL A 274 19.74 -20.60 4.44
N ASN A 275 20.42 -21.11 3.41
CA ASN A 275 21.60 -21.94 3.58
C ASN A 275 22.77 -21.17 4.20
N GLY A 276 23.05 -19.97 3.70
CA GLY A 276 24.11 -19.10 4.24
C GLY A 276 23.82 -18.68 5.69
N LEU A 277 22.60 -18.22 5.98
CA LEU A 277 22.21 -17.83 7.35
C LEU A 277 22.33 -19.00 8.34
N ARG A 278 21.96 -20.22 7.94
CA ARG A 278 22.12 -21.41 8.80
C ARG A 278 23.59 -21.70 9.11
N GLN A 279 24.51 -21.44 8.18
CA GLN A 279 25.94 -21.58 8.43
C GLN A 279 26.42 -20.53 9.44
N VAL A 280 25.96 -19.28 9.34
CA VAL A 280 26.27 -18.23 10.33
C VAL A 280 25.75 -18.58 11.71
N VAL A 281 24.50 -19.06 11.82
CA VAL A 281 23.94 -19.56 13.09
C VAL A 281 24.77 -20.71 13.66
N LYS A 282 25.19 -21.67 12.82
CA LYS A 282 26.05 -22.80 13.24
C LYS A 282 27.43 -22.32 13.73
N ALA A 283 27.94 -21.21 13.19
CA ALA A 283 29.19 -20.58 13.61
C ALA A 283 29.06 -19.73 14.89
N GLY A 284 27.85 -19.60 15.46
CA GLY A 284 27.58 -18.97 16.76
C GLY A 284 26.66 -17.75 16.69
N ASP A 285 26.73 -16.99 15.59
CA ASP A 285 25.89 -15.81 15.32
C ASP A 285 25.82 -14.84 16.52
N PRO A 286 26.93 -14.24 16.96
CA PRO A 286 27.05 -13.59 18.28
C PRO A 286 25.96 -12.53 18.55
N ASP A 287 25.57 -11.76 17.54
CA ASP A 287 24.53 -10.73 17.61
C ASP A 287 23.11 -11.25 17.29
N GLY A 288 22.96 -12.49 16.85
CA GLY A 288 21.65 -13.05 16.52
C GLY A 288 21.05 -12.54 15.21
N GLU A 289 21.86 -11.92 14.34
CA GLU A 289 21.43 -11.34 13.06
C GLU A 289 20.99 -12.42 12.08
N ALA A 290 21.74 -13.52 11.98
CA ALA A 290 21.35 -14.60 11.08
C ALA A 290 20.09 -15.32 11.56
N ALA A 291 19.95 -15.50 12.88
CA ALA A 291 18.73 -16.00 13.49
C ALA A 291 17.54 -15.06 13.29
N TRP A 292 17.76 -13.74 13.32
CA TRP A 292 16.75 -12.72 13.02
C TRP A 292 16.20 -12.85 11.60
N GLU A 293 17.08 -12.88 10.59
CA GLU A 293 16.68 -13.02 9.19
C GLU A 293 15.96 -14.36 8.93
N LEU A 294 16.50 -15.47 9.45
CA LEU A 294 15.83 -16.78 9.37
C LEU A 294 14.45 -16.77 10.04
N GLY A 295 14.33 -16.06 11.15
CA GLY A 295 13.08 -15.86 11.88
C GLY A 295 12.05 -15.11 11.03
N ARG A 296 12.44 -14.01 10.39
CA ARG A 296 11.59 -13.26 9.45
C ARG A 296 11.12 -14.11 8.28
N ILE A 297 12.02 -14.85 7.64
CA ILE A 297 11.68 -15.78 6.56
C ILE A 297 10.66 -16.82 7.05
N ALA A 298 10.87 -17.37 8.24
CA ALA A 298 9.94 -18.32 8.85
C ALA A 298 8.56 -17.71 9.15
N LEU A 299 8.48 -16.42 9.52
CA LEU A 299 7.20 -15.71 9.67
C LEU A 299 6.48 -15.58 8.32
N THR A 300 7.17 -15.16 7.26
CA THR A 300 6.60 -15.03 5.91
C THR A 300 6.10 -16.37 5.38
N GLU A 301 6.85 -17.45 5.61
CA GLU A 301 6.47 -18.82 5.25
C GLU A 301 5.48 -19.46 6.23
N GLN A 302 4.99 -18.71 7.22
CA GLN A 302 4.02 -19.16 8.22
C GLN A 302 4.48 -20.38 9.06
N ARG A 303 5.80 -20.57 9.20
CA ARG A 303 6.43 -21.60 10.04
C ARG A 303 6.59 -21.10 11.48
N TRP A 304 5.48 -20.83 12.14
CA TRP A 304 5.43 -20.11 13.42
C TRP A 304 6.31 -20.68 14.54
N ALA A 305 6.33 -22.00 14.71
CA ALA A 305 7.17 -22.64 15.73
C ALA A 305 8.67 -22.50 15.44
N ALA A 306 9.07 -22.57 14.18
CA ALA A 306 10.47 -22.34 13.80
C ALA A 306 10.85 -20.87 13.96
N ALA A 307 9.95 -19.95 13.57
CA ALA A 307 10.14 -18.52 13.79
C ALA A 307 10.34 -18.20 15.28
N GLU A 308 9.48 -18.73 16.16
CA GLU A 308 9.58 -18.56 17.61
C GLU A 308 10.95 -18.99 18.15
N GLN A 309 11.43 -20.18 17.77
CA GLN A 309 12.73 -20.69 18.22
C GLN A 309 13.90 -19.80 17.79
N LEU A 310 13.90 -19.37 16.53
CA LEU A 310 14.96 -18.53 15.96
C LEU A 310 14.95 -17.13 16.59
N LEU A 311 13.77 -16.52 16.68
CA LEU A 311 13.60 -15.16 17.16
C LEU A 311 13.87 -15.04 18.65
N ARG A 312 13.56 -16.07 19.47
CA ARG A 312 13.89 -16.07 20.90
C ARG A 312 15.40 -15.91 21.13
N GLY A 313 16.22 -16.60 20.34
CA GLY A 313 17.68 -16.47 20.40
C GLY A 313 18.16 -15.10 19.94
N ALA A 314 17.57 -14.58 18.85
CA ALA A 314 17.91 -13.26 18.32
C ALA A 314 17.57 -12.12 19.28
N VAL A 315 16.42 -12.18 19.95
CA VAL A 315 15.98 -11.21 20.97
C VAL A 315 16.87 -11.26 22.20
N ALA A 316 17.22 -12.46 22.69
CA ALA A 316 18.06 -12.59 23.88
C ALA A 316 19.47 -11.99 23.70
N LYS A 317 20.00 -11.99 22.47
CA LYS A 317 21.32 -11.44 22.14
C LYS A 317 21.31 -9.91 22.02
N ARG A 318 20.21 -9.32 21.52
CA ARG A 318 20.05 -7.88 21.31
C ARG A 318 18.63 -7.43 21.72
N PRO A 319 18.32 -7.38 23.02
CA PRO A 319 16.98 -7.04 23.49
C PRO A 319 16.56 -5.61 23.14
N GLU A 320 17.51 -4.70 22.95
CA GLU A 320 17.28 -3.31 22.55
C GLU A 320 16.90 -3.15 21.07
N ALA A 321 17.12 -4.17 20.24
CA ALA A 321 16.59 -4.25 18.87
C ALA A 321 15.12 -4.72 18.91
N PHE A 322 14.25 -3.83 19.37
CA PHE A 322 12.86 -4.13 19.74
C PHE A 322 12.02 -4.72 18.60
N GLU A 323 12.36 -4.48 17.32
CA GLU A 323 11.67 -5.06 16.17
C GLU A 323 11.72 -6.60 16.21
N ARG A 324 12.81 -7.16 16.74
CA ARG A 324 12.97 -8.60 16.95
C ARG A 324 11.96 -9.13 17.97
N GLY A 325 11.71 -8.35 19.03
CA GLY A 325 10.75 -8.68 20.08
C GLY A 325 9.31 -8.66 19.56
N TYR A 326 8.95 -7.68 18.73
CA TYR A 326 7.63 -7.64 18.09
C TYR A 326 7.41 -8.77 17.09
N ALA A 327 8.43 -9.16 16.33
CA ALA A 327 8.35 -10.33 15.47
C ALA A 327 8.20 -11.64 16.27
N LEU A 328 8.88 -11.76 17.42
CA LEU A 328 8.69 -12.90 18.33
C LEU A 328 7.27 -12.92 18.90
N ALA A 329 6.73 -11.76 19.26
CA ALA A 329 5.35 -11.63 19.71
C ALA A 329 4.35 -12.08 18.62
N LEU A 330 4.58 -11.69 17.37
CA LEU A 330 3.77 -12.17 16.23
C LEU A 330 3.81 -13.70 16.10
N ALA A 331 4.97 -14.33 16.29
CA ALA A 331 5.05 -15.80 16.30
C ALA A 331 4.19 -16.41 17.43
N TYR A 332 4.22 -15.83 18.64
CA TYR A 332 3.38 -16.26 19.75
C TYR A 332 1.89 -16.06 19.49
N ASP A 333 1.48 -14.96 18.85
CA ASP A 333 0.09 -14.71 18.44
C ASP A 333 -0.43 -15.81 17.52
N LYS A 334 0.35 -16.16 16.50
CA LYS A 334 -0.04 -17.21 15.53
C LYS A 334 -0.06 -18.59 16.17
N LEU A 335 0.75 -18.82 17.20
CA LEU A 335 0.73 -20.02 18.05
C LEU A 335 -0.36 -19.99 19.14
N LYS A 336 -1.21 -18.95 19.20
CA LYS A 336 -2.27 -18.77 20.21
C LYS A 336 -1.76 -18.68 21.65
N ARG A 337 -0.53 -18.20 21.84
CA ARG A 337 0.12 -17.99 23.15
C ARG A 337 0.06 -16.50 23.53
N ARG A 338 -1.14 -16.00 23.85
CA ARG A 338 -1.38 -14.56 24.08
C ARG A 338 -0.52 -13.96 25.19
N ASP A 339 -0.34 -14.67 26.31
CA ASP A 339 0.47 -14.16 27.44
C ASP A 339 1.95 -14.03 27.08
N ASP A 340 2.48 -14.95 26.28
CA ASP A 340 3.86 -14.88 25.80
C ASP A 340 4.04 -13.73 24.81
N SER A 341 3.07 -13.54 23.91
CA SER A 341 3.04 -12.41 22.99
C SER A 341 3.01 -11.08 23.74
N HIS A 342 2.18 -10.97 24.79
CA HIS A 342 2.08 -9.76 25.59
C HIS A 342 3.39 -9.45 26.30
N ARG A 343 4.03 -10.46 26.92
CA ARG A 343 5.34 -10.28 27.55
C ARG A 343 6.43 -9.87 26.55
N ALA A 344 6.47 -10.50 25.37
CA ALA A 344 7.44 -10.17 24.34
C ALA A 344 7.25 -8.74 23.81
N SER A 345 6.00 -8.34 23.52
CA SER A 345 5.67 -6.98 23.09
C SER A 345 5.97 -5.94 24.17
N ALA A 346 5.66 -6.22 25.43
CA ALA A 346 5.97 -5.31 26.54
C ALA A 346 7.48 -5.13 26.75
N ALA A 347 8.25 -6.22 26.64
CA ALA A 347 9.71 -6.17 26.73
C ALA A 347 10.33 -5.37 25.57
N ALA A 348 9.84 -5.58 24.34
CA ALA A 348 10.25 -4.80 23.17
C ALA A 348 9.89 -3.30 23.34
N LEU A 349 8.66 -3.02 23.79
CA LEU A 349 8.17 -1.67 24.01
C LEU A 349 8.98 -0.88 25.04
N ALA A 350 9.58 -1.55 26.03
CA ALA A 350 10.47 -0.89 27.00
C ALA A 350 11.71 -0.24 26.34
N HIS A 351 12.12 -0.72 25.16
CA HIS A 351 13.20 -0.14 24.37
C HIS A 351 12.70 0.83 23.28
N ASP A 352 11.44 0.72 22.88
CA ASP A 352 10.81 1.54 21.85
C ASP A 352 10.13 2.79 22.43
N THR A 353 10.94 3.78 22.78
CA THR A 353 10.53 4.92 23.61
C THR A 353 10.03 6.14 22.84
N LYS A 354 10.09 6.14 21.50
CA LYS A 354 9.81 7.32 20.66
C LYS A 354 8.51 7.20 19.87
N LEU A 355 7.56 6.42 20.36
CA LEU A 355 6.27 6.26 19.68
C LEU A 355 5.46 7.56 19.71
N PRO A 356 4.84 7.96 18.58
CA PRO A 356 3.98 9.15 18.52
C PRO A 356 2.60 8.94 19.16
N PHE A 357 2.39 7.83 19.87
CA PHE A 357 1.15 7.43 20.54
C PHE A 357 1.48 6.59 21.77
N ASP A 358 0.49 6.39 22.64
CA ASP A 358 0.64 5.56 23.84
C ASP A 358 0.72 4.06 23.47
N GLY A 359 1.95 3.53 23.40
CA GLY A 359 2.20 2.14 23.09
C GLY A 359 1.71 1.16 24.15
N ALA A 360 1.68 1.55 25.44
CA ALA A 360 1.19 0.68 26.51
C ALA A 360 -0.33 0.53 26.42
N ALA A 361 -1.04 1.65 26.23
CA ALA A 361 -2.49 1.62 25.99
C ALA A 361 -2.87 0.93 24.67
N LEU A 362 -1.98 0.91 23.68
CA LEU A 362 -2.16 0.11 22.46
C LEU A 362 -2.04 -1.39 22.76
N LEU A 363 -1.00 -1.79 23.50
CA LEU A 363 -0.76 -3.18 23.86
C LEU A 363 -1.87 -3.75 24.77
N ASP A 364 -2.32 -2.97 25.74
CA ASP A 364 -3.36 -3.36 26.69
C ASP A 364 -4.72 -3.56 26.01
N SER A 365 -4.97 -2.87 24.88
CA SER A 365 -6.24 -2.98 24.15
C SER A 365 -6.37 -4.31 23.39
N ASP A 366 -5.29 -4.78 22.78
CA ASP A 366 -5.15 -6.12 22.22
C ASP A 366 -3.66 -6.39 22.02
N VAL A 367 -3.22 -7.61 22.30
CA VAL A 367 -1.87 -8.07 22.02
C VAL A 367 -1.64 -8.37 20.54
N THR A 368 -2.72 -8.73 19.83
CA THR A 368 -2.65 -9.29 18.48
C THR A 368 -2.03 -8.29 17.49
N SER A 369 -1.02 -8.75 16.74
CA SER A 369 -0.38 -7.99 15.66
C SER A 369 0.14 -6.61 16.10
N PHE A 370 0.61 -6.49 17.36
CA PHE A 370 1.10 -5.22 17.91
C PHE A 370 2.16 -4.55 17.03
N GLY A 371 3.13 -5.32 16.51
CA GLY A 371 4.16 -4.79 15.61
C GLY A 371 3.58 -4.13 14.36
N ALA A 372 2.57 -4.73 13.72
CA ALA A 372 1.92 -4.14 12.55
C ALA A 372 1.15 -2.85 12.91
N ARG A 373 0.45 -2.85 14.05
CA ARG A 373 -0.28 -1.67 14.56
C ARG A 373 0.68 -0.53 14.90
N ARG A 374 1.84 -0.85 15.46
CA ARG A 374 2.93 0.09 15.73
C ARG A 374 3.44 0.75 14.45
N GLU A 375 3.82 -0.04 13.44
CA GLU A 375 4.30 0.48 12.15
C GLU A 375 3.26 1.39 11.48
N LEU A 376 1.99 0.97 11.51
CA LEU A 376 0.88 1.78 11.00
C LEU A 376 0.75 3.09 11.77
N GLY A 377 0.85 3.05 13.10
CA GLY A 377 0.80 4.23 13.94
C GLY A 377 1.90 5.25 13.64
N ILE A 378 3.13 4.77 13.42
CA ILE A 378 4.27 5.63 13.06
C ILE A 378 4.02 6.29 11.71
N PHE A 379 3.68 5.48 10.69
CA PHE A 379 3.38 5.98 9.35
C PHE A 379 2.25 7.02 9.37
N LEU A 380 1.15 6.72 10.06
CA LEU A 380 0.00 7.62 10.11
C LEU A 380 0.34 8.91 10.86
N ALA A 381 1.15 8.87 11.91
CA ALA A 381 1.60 10.06 12.62
C ALA A 381 2.50 10.94 11.74
N GLU A 382 3.46 10.34 11.02
CA GLU A 382 4.35 11.04 10.09
C GLU A 382 3.58 11.73 8.96
N HIS A 383 2.47 11.13 8.52
CA HIS A 383 1.65 11.62 7.41
C HIS A 383 0.34 12.30 7.82
N LEU A 384 0.08 12.49 9.12
CA LEU A 384 -1.22 12.93 9.63
C LEU A 384 -1.65 14.28 9.05
N GLY A 385 -0.70 15.21 8.86
CA GLY A 385 -0.96 16.50 8.24
C GLY A 385 -1.49 16.37 6.80
N GLN A 386 -0.85 15.54 5.98
CA GLN A 386 -1.29 15.27 4.61
C GLN A 386 -2.67 14.60 4.60
N ILE A 387 -2.88 13.59 5.46
CA ILE A 387 -4.14 12.84 5.56
C ILE A 387 -5.29 13.77 5.94
N ARG A 388 -5.09 14.67 6.90
CA ARG A 388 -6.09 15.69 7.30
C ARG A 388 -6.45 16.62 6.15
N ILE A 389 -5.45 17.15 5.43
CA ILE A 389 -5.70 18.06 4.31
C ILE A 389 -6.47 17.35 3.19
N GLN A 390 -6.08 16.11 2.84
CA GLN A 390 -6.81 15.30 1.87
C GLN A 390 -8.28 15.07 2.29
N ALA A 391 -8.52 14.78 3.57
CA ALA A 391 -9.87 14.60 4.10
C ALA A 391 -10.70 15.89 4.03
N GLU A 392 -10.14 17.02 4.47
CA GLU A 392 -10.83 18.33 4.47
C GLU A 392 -11.14 18.82 3.05
N GLN A 393 -10.21 18.67 2.10
CA GLN A 393 -10.45 19.07 0.70
C GLN A 393 -11.60 18.27 0.06
N ARG A 394 -11.69 16.98 0.39
CA ARG A 394 -12.79 16.13 -0.08
C ARG A 394 -14.12 16.50 0.60
N LEU A 395 -14.10 16.77 1.90
CA LEU A 395 -15.27 17.28 2.62
C LEU A 395 -15.79 18.61 2.07
N ALA A 396 -14.88 19.49 1.64
CA ALA A 396 -15.22 20.77 1.02
C ALA A 396 -15.83 20.62 -0.40
N ARG A 397 -15.72 19.44 -1.01
CA ARG A 397 -16.20 19.13 -2.37
C ARG A 397 -17.13 17.90 -2.33
N PRO A 398 -18.28 17.97 -1.64
CA PRO A 398 -19.15 16.82 -1.47
C PRO A 398 -19.68 16.33 -2.81
N ALA A 399 -19.68 15.02 -2.99
CA ALA A 399 -20.28 14.41 -4.16
C ALA A 399 -21.79 14.66 -4.19
N HIS A 400 -22.31 15.05 -5.35
CA HIS A 400 -23.74 15.19 -5.55
C HIS A 400 -24.33 13.80 -5.80
N SER A 401 -25.18 13.34 -4.88
CA SER A 401 -25.85 12.04 -4.96
C SER A 401 -27.34 12.21 -4.72
N THR A 402 -28.15 11.48 -5.49
CA THR A 402 -29.60 11.38 -5.30
C THR A 402 -30.01 10.14 -4.52
N PHE A 403 -29.06 9.33 -4.05
CA PHE A 403 -29.35 8.12 -3.28
C PHE A 403 -29.81 8.48 -1.86
N ASP A 404 -30.89 7.84 -1.40
CA ASP A 404 -31.33 7.90 0.00
C ASP A 404 -30.84 6.67 0.77
N GLN A 405 -29.78 6.84 1.56
CA GLN A 405 -29.13 5.80 2.37
C GLN A 405 -28.93 4.49 1.56
N PRO A 406 -28.13 4.51 0.48
CA PRO A 406 -27.91 3.35 -0.38
C PRO A 406 -27.27 2.19 0.39
N ILE A 407 -27.53 0.96 -0.04
CA ILE A 407 -26.94 -0.27 0.48
C ILE A 407 -26.07 -0.87 -0.62
N PHE A 408 -24.77 -0.93 -0.38
CA PHE A 408 -23.80 -1.52 -1.29
C PHE A 408 -23.45 -2.93 -0.83
N VAL A 409 -23.51 -3.88 -1.76
CA VAL A 409 -23.10 -5.27 -1.58
C VAL A 409 -22.24 -5.67 -2.78
N TYR A 410 -21.10 -6.31 -2.53
CA TYR A 410 -20.10 -6.57 -3.58
C TYR A 410 -19.74 -8.04 -3.69
N TRP A 411 -19.77 -8.56 -4.93
CA TRP A 411 -19.19 -9.84 -5.30
C TRP A 411 -18.42 -9.69 -6.61
N ALA A 412 -17.09 -9.84 -6.55
CA ALA A 412 -16.19 -9.47 -7.66
C ALA A 412 -16.60 -10.10 -9.01
N GLN A 413 -16.99 -11.37 -9.00
CA GLN A 413 -17.36 -12.15 -10.18
C GLN A 413 -18.82 -11.96 -10.63
N GLY A 414 -19.63 -11.19 -9.89
CA GLY A 414 -21.07 -11.05 -10.10
C GLY A 414 -21.91 -12.13 -9.40
N PHE A 415 -23.13 -11.76 -9.00
CA PHE A 415 -23.98 -12.61 -8.15
C PHE A 415 -24.53 -13.86 -8.84
N ASP A 416 -24.58 -13.90 -10.17
CA ASP A 416 -25.01 -15.07 -10.94
C ASP A 416 -24.17 -16.32 -10.68
N VAL A 417 -22.88 -16.14 -10.42
CA VAL A 417 -21.91 -17.22 -10.13
C VAL A 417 -21.54 -17.29 -8.64
N ALA A 418 -22.19 -16.50 -7.79
CA ALA A 418 -21.89 -16.49 -6.37
C ALA A 418 -22.28 -17.83 -5.69
N PRO A 419 -21.61 -18.21 -4.59
CA PRO A 419 -21.96 -19.40 -3.80
C PRO A 419 -23.43 -19.38 -3.36
N PRO A 420 -24.09 -20.54 -3.20
CA PRO A 420 -25.51 -20.59 -2.81
C PRO A 420 -25.84 -19.81 -1.53
N VAL A 421 -24.97 -19.84 -0.52
CA VAL A 421 -25.15 -19.07 0.71
C VAL A 421 -25.10 -17.56 0.47
N VAL A 422 -24.26 -17.07 -0.45
CA VAL A 422 -24.20 -15.66 -0.83
C VAL A 422 -25.47 -15.24 -1.55
N LYS A 423 -25.99 -16.09 -2.44
CA LYS A 423 -27.29 -15.86 -3.11
C LYS A 423 -28.44 -15.80 -2.11
N ALA A 424 -28.44 -16.67 -1.10
CA ALA A 424 -29.44 -16.64 -0.02
C ALA A 424 -29.35 -15.35 0.81
N CYS A 425 -28.13 -14.91 1.15
CA CYS A 425 -27.92 -13.62 1.83
C CYS A 425 -28.42 -12.44 0.99
N LEU A 426 -28.14 -12.42 -0.32
CA LEU A 426 -28.63 -11.38 -1.22
C LEU A 426 -30.17 -11.38 -1.30
N ALA A 427 -30.79 -12.56 -1.39
CA ALA A 427 -32.25 -12.67 -1.40
C ALA A 427 -32.87 -12.13 -0.09
N ALA A 428 -32.28 -12.46 1.06
CA ALA A 428 -32.72 -11.93 2.36
C ALA A 428 -32.53 -10.40 2.48
N LEU A 429 -31.45 -9.86 1.90
CA LEU A 429 -31.21 -8.42 1.85
C LEU A 429 -32.34 -7.70 1.07
N HIS A 430 -32.71 -8.22 -0.10
CA HIS A 430 -33.83 -7.70 -0.91
C HIS A 430 -35.19 -7.91 -0.23
N ALA A 431 -35.41 -9.02 0.47
CA ALA A 431 -36.66 -9.26 1.19
C ALA A 431 -36.91 -8.24 2.32
N ASN A 432 -35.83 -7.75 2.93
CA ASN A 432 -35.90 -6.82 4.08
C ASN A 432 -35.70 -5.35 3.70
N ASN A 433 -35.36 -5.02 2.46
CA ASN A 433 -35.08 -3.64 2.06
C ASN A 433 -35.70 -3.31 0.69
N PRO A 434 -36.15 -2.07 0.45
CA PRO A 434 -36.59 -1.67 -0.87
C PRO A 434 -35.47 -1.87 -1.91
N GLY A 435 -35.78 -2.56 -3.01
CA GLY A 435 -34.80 -2.84 -4.07
C GLY A 435 -34.16 -1.59 -4.67
N SER A 436 -34.84 -0.44 -4.61
CA SER A 436 -34.29 0.86 -5.04
C SER A 436 -33.07 1.34 -4.24
N ARG A 437 -32.81 0.75 -3.06
CA ARG A 437 -31.66 1.06 -2.21
C ARG A 437 -30.53 0.04 -2.34
N VAL A 438 -30.78 -1.15 -2.88
CA VAL A 438 -29.79 -2.22 -2.93
C VAL A 438 -29.00 -2.13 -4.23
N HIS A 439 -27.70 -1.89 -4.13
CA HIS A 439 -26.77 -1.77 -5.24
C HIS A 439 -25.82 -2.97 -5.25
N GLU A 440 -26.07 -3.88 -6.18
CA GLU A 440 -25.25 -5.07 -6.41
C GLU A 440 -24.03 -4.71 -7.26
N LEU A 441 -22.87 -4.78 -6.63
CA LEU A 441 -21.61 -4.40 -7.24
C LEU A 441 -20.80 -5.64 -7.64
N SER A 442 -20.13 -5.52 -8.77
CA SER A 442 -19.16 -6.49 -9.28
C SER A 442 -18.05 -5.71 -9.97
N LEU A 443 -16.96 -6.40 -10.32
CA LEU A 443 -15.92 -5.76 -11.12
C LEU A 443 -16.51 -5.13 -12.39
N ALA A 444 -17.47 -5.79 -13.04
CA ALA A 444 -18.08 -5.33 -14.28
C ALA A 444 -18.80 -3.97 -14.22
N ASN A 445 -19.26 -3.52 -13.05
CA ASN A 445 -20.11 -2.33 -12.93
C ASN A 445 -19.63 -1.26 -11.95
N ILE A 446 -18.61 -1.53 -11.11
CA ILE A 446 -18.13 -0.58 -10.09
C ILE A 446 -17.67 0.77 -10.68
N GLY A 447 -17.16 0.79 -11.91
CA GLY A 447 -16.74 2.01 -12.58
C GLY A 447 -17.89 3.00 -12.87
N ALA A 448 -19.15 2.56 -12.80
CA ALA A 448 -20.30 3.46 -12.86
C ALA A 448 -20.56 4.20 -11.53
N TYR A 449 -19.94 3.76 -10.43
CA TYR A 449 -20.15 4.29 -9.09
C TYR A 449 -18.97 5.14 -8.61
N VAL A 450 -17.76 4.59 -8.72
CA VAL A 450 -16.54 5.20 -8.18
C VAL A 450 -15.35 4.97 -9.12
N ASP A 451 -14.45 5.95 -9.17
CA ASP A 451 -13.18 5.82 -9.84
C ASP A 451 -12.20 5.11 -8.91
N VAL A 452 -11.73 3.93 -9.31
CA VAL A 452 -10.69 3.19 -8.60
C VAL A 452 -9.33 3.58 -9.18
N PRO A 453 -8.38 4.08 -8.36
CA PRO A 453 -7.05 4.43 -8.85
C PRO A 453 -6.35 3.26 -9.57
N GLU A 454 -5.73 3.55 -10.71
CA GLU A 454 -5.12 2.53 -11.57
C GLU A 454 -3.98 1.79 -10.83
N ASP A 455 -3.19 2.50 -10.03
CA ASP A 455 -2.09 1.95 -9.21
C ASP A 455 -2.63 0.90 -8.23
N LEU A 456 -3.75 1.22 -7.59
CA LEU A 456 -4.37 0.35 -6.60
C LEU A 456 -4.97 -0.90 -7.25
N ALA A 457 -5.67 -0.72 -8.37
CA ALA A 457 -6.25 -1.84 -9.11
C ALA A 457 -5.17 -2.84 -9.58
N ALA A 458 -3.99 -2.33 -9.98
CA ALA A 458 -2.85 -3.16 -10.35
C ALA A 458 -2.21 -3.84 -9.13
N ALA A 459 -1.99 -3.11 -8.02
CA ALA A 459 -1.37 -3.65 -6.82
C ALA A 459 -2.20 -4.75 -6.13
N LEU A 460 -3.52 -4.71 -6.30
CA LEU A 460 -4.48 -5.65 -5.70
C LEU A 460 -5.08 -6.62 -6.73
N GLU A 461 -4.42 -6.82 -7.87
CA GLU A 461 -4.86 -7.79 -8.87
C GLU A 461 -4.98 -9.19 -8.24
N GLY A 462 -6.19 -9.74 -8.22
CA GLY A 462 -6.51 -11.03 -7.60
C GLY A 462 -6.76 -11.00 -6.08
N ASP A 463 -6.40 -9.92 -5.38
CA ASP A 463 -6.69 -9.75 -3.95
C ASP A 463 -8.03 -9.05 -3.73
N HIS A 464 -9.09 -9.84 -3.79
CA HIS A 464 -10.45 -9.32 -3.61
C HIS A 464 -10.75 -8.86 -2.17
N TYR A 465 -9.99 -9.32 -1.17
CA TYR A 465 -10.24 -8.97 0.23
C TYR A 465 -9.86 -7.51 0.48
N HIS A 466 -8.59 -7.17 0.27
CA HIS A 466 -8.12 -5.80 0.49
C HIS A 466 -8.68 -4.82 -0.56
N PHE A 467 -8.98 -5.29 -1.77
CA PHE A 467 -9.70 -4.47 -2.76
C PHE A 467 -11.08 -4.05 -2.23
N SER A 468 -11.84 -4.97 -1.66
CA SER A 468 -13.17 -4.67 -1.13
C SER A 468 -13.11 -3.75 0.10
N ASP A 469 -12.04 -3.81 0.88
CA ASP A 469 -11.81 -2.89 2.02
C ASP A 469 -11.65 -1.44 1.53
N LEU A 470 -11.01 -1.21 0.39
CA LEU A 470 -10.85 0.14 -0.17
C LEU A 470 -12.08 0.58 -0.96
N LEU A 471 -12.71 -0.34 -1.69
CA LEU A 471 -13.94 -0.06 -2.44
C LEU A 471 -15.04 0.48 -1.50
N ARG A 472 -15.22 -0.13 -0.32
CA ARG A 472 -16.24 0.35 0.62
C ARG A 472 -15.94 1.73 1.17
N MET A 473 -14.67 2.11 1.30
CA MET A 473 -14.29 3.48 1.67
C MET A 473 -14.69 4.46 0.57
N LEU A 474 -14.39 4.16 -0.70
CA LEU A 474 -14.78 5.01 -1.83
C LEU A 474 -16.29 5.21 -1.91
N LEU A 475 -17.07 4.15 -1.70
CA LEU A 475 -18.52 4.21 -1.76
C LEU A 475 -19.12 5.00 -0.60
N LEU A 476 -18.68 4.73 0.63
CA LEU A 476 -19.23 5.36 1.83
C LEU A 476 -18.77 6.81 1.98
N GLU A 477 -17.55 7.16 1.56
CA GLU A 477 -17.09 8.55 1.50
C GLU A 477 -17.95 9.35 0.51
N LYS A 478 -18.16 8.81 -0.70
CA LYS A 478 -18.91 9.49 -1.77
C LYS A 478 -20.41 9.57 -1.52
N PHE A 479 -21.04 8.47 -1.11
CA PHE A 479 -22.50 8.35 -1.08
C PHE A 479 -23.08 8.28 0.33
N GLY A 480 -22.26 8.10 1.37
CA GLY A 480 -22.74 7.59 2.65
C GLY A 480 -23.44 6.24 2.48
N GLY A 481 -24.45 5.99 3.30
CA GLY A 481 -25.25 4.78 3.22
C GLY A 481 -24.65 3.63 4.00
N ILE A 482 -24.76 2.42 3.47
CA ILE A 482 -24.46 1.15 4.16
C ILE A 482 -23.62 0.29 3.24
N TRP A 483 -22.51 -0.23 3.76
CA TRP A 483 -21.82 -1.38 3.19
C TRP A 483 -22.23 -2.62 3.98
N VAL A 484 -22.57 -3.69 3.26
CA VAL A 484 -22.79 -5.01 3.83
C VAL A 484 -22.06 -6.06 3.01
N ASP A 485 -21.23 -6.88 3.65
CA ASP A 485 -20.57 -7.98 2.97
C ASP A 485 -21.58 -8.96 2.37
N ALA A 486 -21.27 -9.50 1.19
CA ALA A 486 -22.17 -10.39 0.45
C ALA A 486 -22.56 -11.69 1.20
N ALA A 487 -21.78 -12.09 2.21
CA ALA A 487 -22.08 -13.23 3.07
C ALA A 487 -22.77 -12.83 4.39
N CYS A 488 -23.55 -11.74 4.42
CA CYS A 488 -24.33 -11.33 5.58
C CYS A 488 -25.83 -11.62 5.38
N LEU A 489 -26.40 -12.44 6.26
CA LEU A 489 -27.83 -12.70 6.29
C LEU A 489 -28.53 -11.55 7.03
N VAL A 490 -29.31 -10.74 6.31
CA VAL A 490 -30.09 -9.64 6.88
C VAL A 490 -31.48 -10.16 7.24
N THR A 491 -31.85 -10.08 8.52
CA THR A 491 -33.11 -10.63 9.04
C THR A 491 -34.15 -9.56 9.36
N GLU A 492 -33.76 -8.28 9.31
CA GLU A 492 -34.64 -7.14 9.54
C GLU A 492 -34.32 -5.98 8.59
N PRO A 493 -35.27 -5.04 8.34
CA PRO A 493 -34.99 -3.83 7.58
C PRO A 493 -33.87 -2.99 8.20
N LEU A 494 -32.88 -2.59 7.39
CA LEU A 494 -31.68 -1.94 7.92
C LEU A 494 -31.90 -0.48 8.35
N ARG A 495 -32.79 0.25 7.66
CA ARG A 495 -32.92 1.72 7.85
C ARG A 495 -33.25 2.14 9.28
N PRO A 496 -34.24 1.56 9.97
CA PRO A 496 -34.53 1.96 11.36
C PRO A 496 -33.34 1.75 12.31
N HIS A 497 -32.54 0.71 12.08
CA HIS A 497 -31.34 0.43 12.88
C HIS A 497 -30.23 1.41 12.58
N ILE A 498 -30.02 1.75 11.31
CA ILE A 498 -28.99 2.70 10.89
C ILE A 498 -29.34 4.13 11.26
N ASP A 499 -30.60 4.54 11.10
CA ASP A 499 -31.08 5.86 11.54
C ASP A 499 -30.86 6.04 13.05
N ARG A 500 -31.12 4.99 13.85
CA ARG A 500 -30.84 4.98 15.29
C ARG A 500 -29.34 5.02 15.57
N ALA A 501 -28.54 4.19 14.88
CA ALA A 501 -27.12 4.09 15.12
C ALA A 501 -26.36 5.38 14.79
N LEU A 502 -26.78 6.06 13.72
CA LEU A 502 -26.21 7.33 13.29
C LEU A 502 -26.86 8.53 14.00
N ALA A 503 -27.85 8.37 14.88
CA ALA A 503 -28.55 9.51 15.51
C ALA A 503 -27.59 10.55 16.11
N GLN A 504 -26.50 10.09 16.77
CA GLN A 504 -25.49 10.94 17.42
C GLN A 504 -24.10 10.89 16.76
N GLY A 505 -23.88 10.03 15.75
CA GLY A 505 -22.57 9.83 15.11
C GLY A 505 -22.61 9.90 13.59
N SER A 506 -21.44 10.01 12.95
CA SER A 506 -21.33 10.09 11.48
C SER A 506 -20.97 8.76 10.81
N VAL A 507 -20.50 7.77 11.58
CA VAL A 507 -20.18 6.41 11.16
C VAL A 507 -20.70 5.42 12.18
N PHE A 508 -21.14 4.25 11.71
CA PHE A 508 -21.46 3.09 12.53
C PHE A 508 -20.69 1.86 12.01
N ALA A 509 -20.16 1.08 12.94
CA ALA A 509 -19.65 -0.27 12.73
C ALA A 509 -19.89 -1.09 14.01
N PHE A 510 -19.94 -2.41 13.86
CA PHE A 510 -19.87 -3.28 15.04
C PHE A 510 -18.45 -3.28 15.62
N THR A 511 -18.30 -3.44 16.94
CA THR A 511 -16.99 -3.44 17.62
C THR A 511 -16.82 -4.61 18.57
N TYR A 512 -15.58 -5.01 18.86
CA TYR A 512 -15.27 -5.93 19.95
C TYR A 512 -15.03 -5.15 21.24
N THR A 513 -14.09 -4.21 21.21
CA THR A 513 -13.68 -3.35 22.32
C THR A 513 -13.18 -2.00 21.78
N GLY A 514 -13.59 -0.89 22.39
CA GLY A 514 -13.12 0.46 21.99
C GLY A 514 -13.20 0.73 20.47
N PRO A 515 -12.11 1.15 19.81
CA PRO A 515 -12.05 1.39 18.36
C PRO A 515 -11.80 0.12 17.53
N TYR A 516 -11.66 -1.06 18.14
CA TYR A 516 -11.46 -2.31 17.43
C TYR A 516 -12.79 -2.78 16.82
N LEU A 517 -13.03 -2.30 15.60
CA LEU A 517 -14.25 -2.55 14.83
C LEU A 517 -14.19 -3.85 14.03
N VAL A 518 -15.27 -4.14 13.32
CA VAL A 518 -15.26 -5.03 12.15
C VAL A 518 -15.78 -4.26 10.94
N ASN A 519 -15.11 -4.41 9.79
CA ASN A 519 -15.40 -3.59 8.61
C ASN A 519 -16.33 -4.27 7.58
N TRP A 520 -16.88 -5.46 7.87
CA TRP A 520 -17.82 -6.18 7.00
C TRP A 520 -19.24 -5.60 6.99
N PHE A 521 -19.55 -4.72 7.94
CA PHE A 521 -20.76 -3.91 7.95
C PHE A 521 -20.43 -2.53 8.47
N LEU A 522 -20.62 -1.53 7.60
CA LEU A 522 -20.35 -0.13 7.90
C LEU A 522 -21.55 0.70 7.47
N ALA A 523 -21.88 1.74 8.21
CA ALA A 523 -22.79 2.76 7.74
C ALA A 523 -22.19 4.15 7.97
N SER A 524 -22.47 5.09 7.09
CA SER A 524 -21.94 6.45 7.21
C SER A 524 -22.90 7.49 6.65
N ARG A 525 -22.86 8.69 7.24
CA ARG A 525 -23.47 9.88 6.64
C ARG A 525 -22.57 10.39 5.51
N PRO A 526 -23.14 10.89 4.40
CA PRO A 526 -22.36 11.68 3.45
C PRO A 526 -21.73 12.87 4.19
N GLY A 527 -20.44 13.10 4.00
CA GLY A 527 -19.70 14.16 4.71
C GLY A 527 -19.17 13.80 6.10
N SER A 528 -19.07 12.52 6.46
CA SER A 528 -18.42 12.10 7.71
C SER A 528 -16.90 12.33 7.67
N TYR A 529 -16.36 13.14 8.59
CA TYR A 529 -14.90 13.33 8.70
C TYR A 529 -14.17 12.04 9.03
N VAL A 530 -14.74 11.20 9.90
CA VAL A 530 -14.22 9.85 10.20
C VAL A 530 -14.03 9.03 8.91
N MET A 531 -15.04 9.00 8.03
CA MET A 531 -14.95 8.24 6.77
C MET A 531 -13.92 8.84 5.80
N HIS A 532 -13.82 10.17 5.71
CA HIS A 532 -12.87 10.84 4.82
C HIS A 532 -11.42 10.66 5.28
N LEU A 533 -11.16 10.76 6.60
CA LEU A 533 -9.83 10.54 7.17
C LEU A 533 -9.41 9.08 7.03
N TRP A 534 -10.32 8.13 7.29
CA TRP A 534 -10.04 6.70 7.12
C TRP A 534 -9.73 6.33 5.68
N ARG A 535 -10.49 6.88 4.73
CA ARG A 535 -10.20 6.75 3.30
C ARG A 535 -8.83 7.33 2.95
N ALA A 536 -8.55 8.58 3.33
CA ALA A 536 -7.28 9.24 3.00
C ALA A 536 -6.07 8.46 3.53
N ALA A 537 -6.12 8.01 4.78
CA ALA A 537 -5.08 7.19 5.40
C ALA A 537 -4.86 5.85 4.68
N SER A 538 -5.96 5.13 4.39
CA SER A 538 -5.91 3.81 3.74
C SER A 538 -5.31 3.93 2.35
N PHE A 539 -5.74 4.92 1.58
CA PHE A 539 -5.21 5.17 0.26
C PHE A 539 -3.73 5.56 0.34
N LEU A 540 -3.36 6.52 1.20
CA LEU A 540 -1.97 6.98 1.31
C LEU A 540 -1.01 5.85 1.69
N TRP A 541 -1.42 4.93 2.57
CA TRP A 541 -0.67 3.71 2.88
C TRP A 541 -0.35 2.91 1.61
N TRP A 542 -1.38 2.61 0.80
CA TRP A 542 -1.20 1.87 -0.45
C TRP A 542 -0.31 2.60 -1.46
N GLU A 543 -0.37 3.93 -1.52
CA GLU A 543 0.48 4.72 -2.42
C GLU A 543 1.95 4.69 -2.03
N LYS A 544 2.23 4.80 -0.73
CA LYS A 544 3.59 4.96 -0.19
C LYS A 544 4.28 3.65 0.11
N ARG A 545 3.53 2.67 0.60
CA ARG A 545 4.04 1.36 1.04
C ARG A 545 3.64 0.27 0.06
N GLY A 546 2.38 0.20 -0.34
CA GLY A 546 1.88 -0.88 -1.20
C GLY A 546 1.97 -2.27 -0.55
N GLU A 547 1.98 -2.33 0.78
CA GLU A 547 2.27 -3.54 1.56
C GLU A 547 1.07 -3.97 2.43
N ILE A 548 0.92 -5.28 2.62
CA ILE A 548 -0.03 -5.88 3.57
C ILE A 548 0.76 -6.32 4.81
N VAL A 549 0.80 -5.47 5.84
CA VAL A 549 1.50 -5.77 7.10
C VAL A 549 0.71 -6.70 8.03
N ASP A 550 -0.60 -6.74 7.88
CA ASP A 550 -1.51 -7.67 8.56
C ASP A 550 -2.81 -7.78 7.76
N PHE A 551 -3.48 -8.93 7.86
CA PHE A 551 -4.75 -9.18 7.16
C PHE A 551 -5.86 -8.20 7.58
N LEU A 552 -5.81 -7.65 8.80
CA LEU A 552 -6.77 -6.68 9.31
C LEU A 552 -6.28 -5.23 9.12
N LEU A 553 -5.39 -4.96 8.15
CA LEU A 553 -4.80 -3.64 7.86
C LEU A 553 -5.77 -2.46 8.07
N HIS A 554 -6.95 -2.50 7.44
CA HIS A 554 -7.92 -1.40 7.52
C HIS A 554 -8.53 -1.20 8.92
N HIS A 555 -8.63 -2.27 9.71
CA HIS A 555 -9.08 -2.20 11.11
C HIS A 555 -8.02 -1.48 11.95
N HIS A 556 -6.75 -1.81 11.74
CA HIS A 556 -5.63 -1.19 12.43
C HIS A 556 -5.46 0.29 12.04
N ILE A 557 -5.67 0.63 10.76
CA ILE A 557 -5.68 2.05 10.33
C ILE A 557 -6.76 2.82 11.09
N PHE A 558 -7.98 2.27 11.19
CA PHE A 558 -9.06 2.92 11.94
C PHE A 558 -8.69 3.15 13.41
N GLU A 559 -8.17 2.11 14.07
CA GLU A 559 -7.73 2.23 15.46
C GLU A 559 -6.64 3.30 15.63
N MET A 560 -5.63 3.30 14.75
CA MET A 560 -4.54 4.26 14.87
C MET A 560 -5.01 5.70 14.60
N LEU A 561 -5.95 5.91 13.67
CA LEU A 561 -6.58 7.22 13.50
C LEU A 561 -7.36 7.67 14.75
N HIS A 562 -8.07 6.77 15.43
CA HIS A 562 -8.72 7.07 16.71
C HIS A 562 -7.72 7.54 17.78
N ARG A 563 -6.52 6.96 17.81
CA ARG A 563 -5.47 7.32 18.76
C ARG A 563 -4.75 8.62 18.40
N LEU A 564 -4.61 8.92 17.11
CA LEU A 564 -3.78 10.02 16.60
C LEU A 564 -4.56 11.31 16.28
N ASP A 565 -5.88 11.22 16.05
CA ASP A 565 -6.70 12.35 15.65
C ASP A 565 -7.88 12.60 16.62
N ASP A 566 -7.83 13.74 17.31
CA ASP A 566 -8.81 14.10 18.34
C ASP A 566 -10.22 14.28 17.77
N ARG A 567 -10.37 14.90 16.60
CA ARG A 567 -11.67 15.11 15.97
C ARG A 567 -12.29 13.77 15.56
N PHE A 568 -11.49 12.91 14.93
CA PHE A 568 -11.89 11.54 14.56
C PHE A 568 -12.37 10.78 15.79
N ARG A 569 -11.59 10.81 16.87
CA ARG A 569 -11.93 10.17 18.15
C ARG A 569 -13.25 10.69 18.71
N THR A 570 -13.41 12.01 18.83
CA THR A 570 -14.62 12.63 19.36
C THR A 570 -15.86 12.29 18.53
N GLU A 571 -15.78 12.39 17.19
CA GLU A 571 -16.90 12.08 16.31
C GLU A 571 -17.27 10.59 16.34
N TRP A 572 -16.27 9.70 16.38
CA TRP A 572 -16.50 8.27 16.55
C TRP A 572 -17.18 8.01 17.88
N ASP A 573 -16.59 8.45 19.01
CA ASP A 573 -17.02 8.15 20.38
C ASP A 573 -18.39 8.71 20.76
N ALA A 574 -18.92 9.68 20.00
CA ALA A 574 -20.30 10.14 20.12
C ALA A 574 -21.34 9.15 19.56
N GLY A 575 -20.93 8.22 18.69
CA GLY A 575 -21.83 7.27 18.02
C GLY A 575 -22.23 6.06 18.87
N LEU A 576 -23.30 5.36 18.46
CA LEU A 576 -23.72 4.10 19.08
C LEU A 576 -22.66 3.00 18.87
N ARG A 577 -22.43 2.17 19.90
CA ARG A 577 -21.57 0.99 19.83
C ARG A 577 -22.37 -0.28 20.09
N LEU A 578 -22.40 -1.15 19.08
CA LEU A 578 -22.97 -2.49 19.19
C LEU A 578 -21.85 -3.52 19.06
N ASN A 579 -21.89 -4.55 19.92
CA ASN A 579 -20.87 -5.57 19.93
C ASN A 579 -20.95 -6.45 18.66
N ALA A 580 -19.81 -6.89 18.13
CA ALA A 580 -19.74 -7.76 16.96
C ALA A 580 -20.08 -9.23 17.26
N THR A 581 -20.14 -9.65 18.53
CA THR A 581 -20.39 -11.04 18.92
C THR A 581 -21.78 -11.55 18.48
N PRO A 582 -22.91 -10.84 18.75
CA PRO A 582 -24.23 -11.33 18.32
C PRO A 582 -24.33 -11.56 16.80
N PRO A 583 -23.88 -10.64 15.91
CA PRO A 583 -23.83 -10.91 14.47
C PRO A 583 -22.98 -12.12 14.04
N HIS A 584 -22.05 -12.60 14.86
CA HIS A 584 -21.23 -13.78 14.58
C HIS A 584 -21.77 -15.08 15.20
N ALA A 585 -22.84 -15.03 15.99
CA ALA A 585 -23.39 -16.20 16.67
C ALA A 585 -23.81 -17.29 15.66
N LEU A 586 -24.55 -16.92 14.62
CA LEU A 586 -25.01 -17.84 13.57
C LEU A 586 -23.84 -18.50 12.83
N GLN A 587 -22.74 -17.76 12.65
CA GLN A 587 -21.53 -18.27 12.01
C GLN A 587 -20.95 -19.49 12.73
N SER A 588 -21.03 -19.51 14.07
CA SER A 588 -20.41 -20.52 14.92
C SER A 588 -21.18 -21.84 14.95
N VAL A 589 -22.47 -21.80 14.58
CA VAL A 589 -23.36 -22.97 14.52
C VAL A 589 -23.74 -23.37 13.10
N LEU A 590 -23.24 -22.65 12.08
CA LEU A 590 -23.66 -22.76 10.67
C LEU A 590 -23.72 -24.19 10.11
N LEU A 591 -22.82 -25.08 10.57
CA LEU A 591 -22.73 -26.48 10.13
C LEU A 591 -23.41 -27.49 11.05
N ARG A 592 -23.94 -27.06 12.20
CA ARG A 592 -24.67 -27.91 13.16
C ARG A 592 -26.08 -28.21 12.63
N PRO A 593 -26.73 -29.29 13.11
CA PRO A 593 -28.15 -29.53 12.86
C PRO A 593 -28.99 -28.30 13.25
N TYR A 594 -29.95 -27.96 12.40
CA TYR A 594 -30.84 -26.83 12.59
C TYR A 594 -31.77 -27.07 13.78
N ASP A 595 -31.82 -26.08 14.65
CA ASP A 595 -32.74 -25.97 15.78
C ASP A 595 -33.48 -24.63 15.66
N PRO A 596 -34.82 -24.64 15.48
CA PRO A 596 -35.61 -23.44 15.25
C PRO A 596 -35.64 -22.47 16.43
N GLU A 597 -35.65 -22.98 17.68
CA GLU A 597 -35.67 -22.10 18.87
C GLU A 597 -34.34 -21.36 19.01
N MET A 598 -33.24 -22.08 18.77
CA MET A 598 -31.91 -21.47 18.75
C MET A 598 -31.73 -20.52 17.56
N PHE A 599 -32.29 -20.85 16.39
CA PHE A 599 -32.26 -19.94 15.23
C PHE A 599 -32.93 -18.62 15.57
N GLN A 600 -34.17 -18.69 16.08
CA GLN A 600 -34.93 -17.51 16.50
C GLN A 600 -34.16 -16.67 17.51
N THR A 601 -33.64 -17.30 18.58
CA THR A 601 -32.85 -16.64 19.62
C THR A 601 -31.63 -15.91 19.04
N ILE A 602 -30.91 -16.52 18.09
CA ILE A 602 -29.77 -15.88 17.42
C ILE A 602 -30.25 -14.69 16.58
N THR A 603 -31.32 -14.86 15.80
CA THR A 603 -31.82 -13.81 14.91
C THR A 603 -32.42 -12.61 15.63
N GLU A 604 -32.98 -12.79 16.83
CA GLU A 604 -33.45 -11.70 17.68
C GLU A 604 -32.29 -10.90 18.31
N GLY A 605 -31.08 -11.48 18.36
CA GLY A 605 -29.90 -10.84 18.94
C GLY A 605 -29.20 -9.81 18.03
N ALA A 606 -29.48 -9.82 16.72
CA ALA A 606 -28.91 -8.87 15.76
C ALA A 606 -29.75 -8.77 14.48
N PHE A 607 -29.79 -7.58 13.87
CA PHE A 607 -30.50 -7.35 12.59
C PHE A 607 -29.75 -7.88 11.35
N VAL A 608 -28.48 -8.26 11.51
CA VAL A 608 -27.61 -8.77 10.44
C VAL A 608 -26.63 -9.80 11.02
N HIS A 609 -26.40 -10.88 10.27
CA HIS A 609 -25.62 -12.04 10.72
C HIS A 609 -24.50 -12.37 9.72
N LYS A 610 -23.24 -12.27 10.14
CA LYS A 610 -22.08 -12.53 9.29
C LYS A 610 -21.84 -14.03 9.15
N LEU A 611 -22.00 -14.57 7.95
CA LEU A 611 -21.78 -15.99 7.64
C LEU A 611 -20.39 -16.26 7.04
N ARG A 612 -20.13 -17.54 6.71
CA ARG A 612 -18.95 -18.00 5.95
C ARG A 612 -19.41 -18.65 4.65
N HIS A 613 -18.73 -18.32 3.56
CA HIS A 613 -19.00 -18.92 2.24
C HIS A 613 -17.94 -19.93 1.81
N GLN A 614 -16.69 -19.78 2.29
CA GLN A 614 -15.63 -20.76 2.10
C GLN A 614 -15.81 -21.88 3.13
N LEU A 615 -16.43 -22.97 2.68
CA LEU A 615 -16.72 -24.13 3.50
C LEU A 615 -16.16 -25.40 2.83
N PRO A 616 -15.71 -26.39 3.60
CA PRO A 616 -15.28 -27.68 3.05
C PRO A 616 -16.37 -28.32 2.18
N ALA A 617 -16.00 -29.05 1.12
CA ALA A 617 -16.96 -29.64 0.18
C ALA A 617 -17.95 -30.64 0.82
N ALA A 618 -17.62 -31.17 2.00
CA ALA A 618 -18.45 -32.10 2.79
C ALA A 618 -19.10 -31.44 4.02
N ALA A 619 -19.18 -30.11 4.07
CA ALA A 619 -19.60 -29.39 5.27
C ALA A 619 -21.12 -29.31 5.42
N GLY A 620 -21.61 -29.82 6.56
CA GLY A 620 -23.00 -29.70 7.00
C GLY A 620 -23.91 -30.82 6.50
N GLY A 621 -24.75 -31.36 7.38
CA GLY A 621 -25.84 -32.25 6.96
C GLY A 621 -26.89 -31.49 6.13
N SER A 622 -27.76 -32.22 5.42
CA SER A 622 -28.90 -31.62 4.70
C SER A 622 -29.83 -30.82 5.62
N GLU A 623 -29.80 -31.10 6.92
CA GLU A 623 -30.57 -30.42 7.96
C GLU A 623 -29.71 -29.46 8.80
N SER A 624 -28.59 -28.97 8.26
CA SER A 624 -27.80 -27.93 8.93
C SER A 624 -28.43 -26.55 8.79
N TYR A 625 -28.06 -25.61 9.68
CA TYR A 625 -28.44 -24.20 9.54
C TYR A 625 -28.12 -23.65 8.15
N LEU A 626 -26.92 -23.94 7.63
CA LEU A 626 -26.51 -23.54 6.28
C LEU A 626 -27.47 -24.03 5.20
N ALA A 627 -27.83 -25.33 5.24
CA ALA A 627 -28.70 -25.93 4.23
C ALA A 627 -30.10 -25.30 4.26
N ARG A 628 -30.63 -25.06 5.47
CA ARG A 628 -31.92 -24.39 5.68
C ARG A 628 -31.92 -22.92 5.23
N ILE A 629 -30.82 -22.20 5.46
CA ILE A 629 -30.63 -20.84 4.95
C ILE A 629 -30.60 -20.83 3.42
N ILE A 630 -29.86 -21.75 2.79
CA ILE A 630 -29.77 -21.85 1.32
C ILE A 630 -31.12 -22.18 0.68
N ARG A 631 -31.92 -23.05 1.32
CA ARG A 631 -33.26 -23.42 0.83
C ARG A 631 -34.34 -22.37 1.13
N GLY A 632 -34.13 -21.51 2.14
CA GLY A 632 -35.12 -20.53 2.58
C GLY A 632 -36.24 -21.12 3.45
N ASP A 633 -36.02 -22.28 4.09
CA ASP A 633 -37.00 -23.01 4.91
C ASP A 633 -36.60 -23.07 6.41
N HIS A 634 -36.14 -21.93 6.93
CA HIS A 634 -35.58 -21.74 8.28
C HIS A 634 -36.46 -20.85 9.19
#